data_AF-A0A8H3XCP2-F1
#
_entry.id   AF-A0A8H3XCP2-F1
#
_cell.length_a   1.000
_cell.length_b   1.000
_cell.length_c   1.000
_cell.angle_alpha   90.00
_cell.angle_beta   90.00
_cell.angle_gamma   90.00
#
_symmetry.space_group_name_H-M   'P 1'
#
loop_
_entity.id
_entity.type
_entity.pdbx_description
1 polymer ?
#
loop_
_entity_poly.entity_id
_entity_poly.type
_entity_poly.pdbx_seq_one_letter_code
_entity_poly.pdbx_strand_id
1 'polypeptide(L)'
;MGIKQSKTTSNNKLKAKATVKVEKRKKFRSLRSNSNIQVITIDESINEAWRFTGSGKRIHYAKNSKYNNAVDKEVERLQKQHCFFKRIWQSNYSAPVEEKLRAGAKVLDIGCGPGTWTIEMAETYEQSTFTGVDYVPLFSQEMELANVKFLQANILDGLPFLEDSFDFIRMGLLVTAFNATELKEKVIPEIVRITKPGGWIEFMESDIQYYNEGSTTARLTNALSSFMKSKGILESLNSYIPQSLEGNEKIQKGIQTEEKTCFVGKWAGDLGKMAVEDIANGWTAIKAPLSKAMKMKSQEYDELVATFAKEVEQNKTSFKTWRFVAQKIGSTTSISDIITTTTTS
;
A
#
# COMPACT_ATOMS: atom_id res chain seq x y z
N MET A 1 -14.86 30.20 -71.18
CA MET A 1 -15.62 29.62 -72.31
C MET A 1 -16.22 28.30 -71.85
N GLY A 2 -17.56 28.22 -71.84
CA GLY A 2 -18.39 26.99 -71.80
C GLY A 2 -18.46 26.18 -70.49
N ILE A 3 -19.55 25.52 -70.07
CA ILE A 3 -20.88 25.21 -70.60
C ILE A 3 -21.81 24.76 -69.41
N LYS A 4 -23.08 25.19 -69.46
CA LYS A 4 -24.39 24.64 -68.99
C LYS A 4 -24.61 23.79 -67.71
N GLN A 5 -25.61 24.28 -66.95
CA GLN A 5 -26.92 23.68 -66.54
C GLN A 5 -27.15 23.02 -65.16
N SER A 6 -28.37 23.34 -64.67
CA SER A 6 -29.25 22.64 -63.72
C SER A 6 -29.09 22.90 -62.21
N LYS A 7 -29.93 23.82 -61.69
CA LYS A 7 -30.30 23.94 -60.27
C LYS A 7 -31.50 23.02 -59.98
N THR A 8 -31.45 22.26 -58.88
CA THR A 8 -32.64 21.61 -58.32
C THR A 8 -32.61 21.54 -56.80
N THR A 9 -33.66 22.14 -56.23
CA THR A 9 -34.46 21.74 -55.06
C THR A 9 -33.87 21.79 -53.65
N SER A 10 -34.34 22.81 -52.91
CA SER A 10 -34.45 22.88 -51.45
C SER A 10 -35.33 21.75 -50.91
N ASN A 11 -34.92 21.06 -49.84
CA ASN A 11 -35.79 20.11 -49.16
C ASN A 11 -35.81 20.25 -47.63
N ASN A 12 -37.03 20.08 -47.13
CA ASN A 12 -37.59 20.44 -45.84
C ASN A 12 -36.94 19.81 -44.60
N LYS A 13 -36.97 20.59 -43.50
CA LYS A 13 -36.97 20.15 -42.10
C LYS A 13 -38.16 19.22 -41.83
N LEU A 14 -37.94 18.10 -41.15
CA LEU A 14 -38.94 17.46 -40.28
C LEU A 14 -38.22 16.68 -39.16
N LYS A 15 -38.51 17.06 -37.91
CA LYS A 15 -38.12 16.37 -36.68
C LYS A 15 -38.98 15.11 -36.53
N ALA A 16 -38.38 13.96 -36.24
CA ALA A 16 -39.09 12.81 -35.69
C ALA A 16 -38.30 12.19 -34.53
N LYS A 17 -38.96 12.05 -33.39
CA LYS A 17 -38.49 11.34 -32.19
C LYS A 17 -38.40 9.85 -32.49
N ALA A 18 -37.26 9.23 -32.19
CA ALA A 18 -37.13 7.77 -32.16
C ALA A 18 -36.82 7.30 -30.74
N THR A 19 -37.79 6.61 -30.15
CA THR A 19 -37.73 5.90 -28.87
C THR A 19 -36.98 4.58 -29.08
N VAL A 20 -35.85 4.37 -28.39
CA VAL A 20 -35.15 3.08 -28.43
C VAL A 20 -35.76 2.16 -27.36
N LYS A 21 -36.36 1.05 -27.82
CA LYS A 21 -36.84 -0.07 -27.00
C LYS A 21 -35.65 -0.82 -26.39
N VAL A 22 -35.67 -1.02 -25.07
CA VAL A 22 -34.78 -1.95 -24.38
C VAL A 22 -35.27 -3.38 -24.64
N GLU A 23 -34.54 -4.14 -25.44
CA GLU A 23 -34.77 -5.59 -25.60
C GLU A 23 -34.34 -6.35 -24.34
N LYS A 24 -35.29 -7.06 -23.73
CA LYS A 24 -35.03 -8.01 -22.64
C LYS A 24 -34.23 -9.20 -23.18
N ARG A 25 -32.93 -9.24 -22.90
CA ARG A 25 -32.11 -10.44 -23.12
C ARG A 25 -32.49 -11.56 -22.13
N LYS A 26 -32.55 -12.77 -22.67
CA LYS A 26 -33.08 -14.01 -22.09
C LYS A 26 -32.32 -14.44 -20.83
N LYS A 27 -33.06 -14.92 -19.83
CA LYS A 27 -32.55 -15.51 -18.58
C LYS A 27 -31.65 -16.72 -18.88
N PHE A 28 -30.38 -16.64 -18.53
CA PHE A 28 -29.52 -17.81 -18.36
C PHE A 28 -29.90 -18.50 -17.05
N ARG A 29 -30.23 -19.80 -17.10
CA ARG A 29 -30.44 -20.64 -15.92
C ARG A 29 -29.09 -20.82 -15.22
N SER A 30 -28.92 -20.28 -14.02
CA SER A 30 -27.75 -20.57 -13.19
C SER A 30 -27.88 -21.95 -12.57
N LEU A 31 -26.82 -22.75 -12.71
CA LEU A 31 -26.58 -23.96 -11.93
C LEU A 31 -26.35 -23.54 -10.48
N ARG A 32 -27.15 -24.10 -9.56
CA ARG A 32 -27.01 -23.90 -8.12
C ARG A 32 -25.73 -24.61 -7.65
N SER A 33 -24.76 -23.87 -7.14
CA SER A 33 -23.80 -24.41 -6.17
C SER A 33 -24.22 -23.92 -4.78
N ASN A 34 -24.54 -24.87 -3.90
CA ASN A 34 -24.76 -24.62 -2.48
C ASN A 34 -23.45 -24.15 -1.85
N SER A 35 -23.39 -22.88 -1.47
CA SER A 35 -22.50 -22.42 -0.41
C SER A 35 -23.33 -21.64 0.61
N ASN A 36 -23.35 -22.16 1.84
CA ASN A 36 -23.90 -21.46 3.00
C ASN A 36 -23.06 -20.21 3.25
N ILE A 37 -23.38 -19.11 2.58
CA ILE A 37 -22.88 -17.79 2.92
C ILE A 37 -23.67 -17.35 4.14
N GLN A 38 -23.06 -17.44 5.32
CA GLN A 38 -23.54 -16.72 6.49
C GLN A 38 -23.42 -15.23 6.18
N VAL A 39 -24.55 -14.59 5.92
CA VAL A 39 -24.67 -13.14 5.87
C VAL A 39 -24.47 -12.65 7.31
N ILE A 40 -23.27 -12.18 7.62
CA ILE A 40 -23.00 -11.46 8.86
C ILE A 40 -23.73 -10.12 8.74
N THR A 41 -24.83 -9.95 9.45
CA THR A 41 -25.49 -8.65 9.61
C THR A 41 -24.56 -7.75 10.41
N ILE A 42 -23.99 -6.72 9.76
CA ILE A 42 -23.05 -5.79 10.39
C ILE A 42 -23.82 -4.54 10.83
N ASP A 43 -23.70 -4.21 12.11
CA ASP A 43 -24.21 -3.00 12.75
C ASP A 43 -23.85 -1.72 11.97
N GLU A 44 -24.86 -0.92 11.66
CA GLU A 44 -24.78 0.30 10.84
C GLU A 44 -24.18 1.51 11.57
N SER A 45 -23.86 1.39 12.86
CA SER A 45 -23.49 2.53 13.72
C SER A 45 -22.01 2.96 13.68
N ILE A 46 -21.13 2.27 12.94
CA ILE A 46 -19.68 2.49 13.03
C ILE A 46 -19.11 3.15 11.77
N ASN A 47 -19.03 4.48 11.82
CA ASN A 47 -18.52 5.39 10.80
C ASN A 47 -16.98 5.54 10.92
N GLU A 48 -16.24 4.43 10.95
CA GLU A 48 -14.78 4.41 11.17
C GLU A 48 -13.98 4.27 9.87
N ALA A 49 -12.90 5.04 9.74
CA ALA A 49 -11.96 5.01 8.61
C ALA A 49 -11.13 3.70 8.52
N TRP A 50 -11.09 2.94 9.61
CA TRP A 50 -10.36 1.67 9.73
C TRP A 50 -11.21 0.64 10.44
N ARG A 51 -10.94 -0.64 10.19
CA ARG A 51 -11.44 -1.74 11.00
C ARG A 51 -10.33 -2.76 11.21
N PHE A 52 -10.33 -3.40 12.37
CA PHE A 52 -9.60 -4.65 12.54
C PHE A 52 -10.50 -5.80 12.12
N THR A 53 -10.00 -6.70 11.27
CA THR A 53 -10.69 -7.94 10.94
C THR A 53 -10.90 -8.78 12.22
N GLY A 54 -11.73 -9.83 12.18
CA GLY A 54 -11.79 -10.79 13.31
C GLY A 54 -10.40 -11.38 13.66
N SER A 55 -9.55 -11.52 12.65
CA SER A 55 -8.14 -11.90 12.75
C SER A 55 -7.20 -10.77 13.22
N GLY A 56 -7.71 -9.58 13.50
CA GLY A 56 -6.95 -8.47 14.07
C GLY A 56 -5.96 -7.80 13.12
N LYS A 57 -6.18 -7.93 11.80
CA LYS A 57 -5.45 -7.19 10.78
C LYS A 57 -6.08 -5.84 10.57
N ARG A 58 -5.25 -4.82 10.38
CA ARG A 58 -5.75 -3.48 10.06
C ARG A 58 -6.14 -3.41 8.59
N ILE A 59 -7.37 -3.01 8.29
CA ILE A 59 -7.84 -2.71 6.93
C ILE A 59 -8.49 -1.33 6.88
N HIS A 60 -8.28 -0.61 5.78
CA HIS A 60 -9.01 0.63 5.52
C HIS A 60 -10.48 0.33 5.21
N TYR A 61 -11.39 1.21 5.60
CA TYR A 61 -12.81 1.07 5.27
C TYR A 61 -13.17 1.98 4.08
N ALA A 62 -13.64 1.38 3.00
CA ALA A 62 -14.28 2.11 1.89
C ALA A 62 -15.70 1.57 1.70
N LYS A 63 -16.71 2.22 2.30
CA LYS A 63 -18.09 2.05 1.80
C LYS A 63 -18.24 2.96 0.59
N ASN A 64 -18.72 2.40 -0.52
CA ASN A 64 -19.12 3.09 -1.74
C ASN A 64 -19.86 4.41 -1.44
N SER A 65 -19.14 5.53 -1.50
CA SER A 65 -19.73 6.80 -1.88
C SER A 65 -18.59 7.75 -2.26
N LYS A 66 -18.69 8.37 -3.43
CA LYS A 66 -17.83 9.47 -3.90
C LYS A 66 -17.79 10.71 -2.96
N TYR A 67 -18.37 10.61 -1.76
CA TYR A 67 -18.62 11.70 -0.81
C TYR A 67 -18.67 11.17 0.64
N ASN A 68 -17.66 10.39 1.07
CA ASN A 68 -17.52 10.02 2.47
C ASN A 68 -16.38 10.81 3.09
N ASN A 69 -16.71 11.79 3.94
CA ASN A 69 -15.72 12.59 4.68
C ASN A 69 -14.69 11.75 5.45
N ALA A 70 -15.02 10.50 5.84
CA ALA A 70 -14.07 9.60 6.50
C ALA A 70 -13.00 9.06 5.54
N VAL A 71 -13.36 8.80 4.28
CA VAL A 71 -12.43 8.36 3.23
C VAL A 71 -11.48 9.50 2.88
N ASP A 72 -12.02 10.71 2.68
CA ASP A 72 -11.21 11.89 2.34
C ASP A 72 -10.18 12.21 3.43
N LYS A 73 -10.58 12.11 4.70
CA LYS A 73 -9.67 12.28 5.85
C LYS A 73 -8.56 11.24 5.88
N GLU A 74 -8.85 9.98 5.54
CA GLU A 74 -7.84 8.93 5.52
C GLU A 74 -6.87 9.09 4.34
N VAL A 75 -7.38 9.50 3.18
CA VAL A 75 -6.55 9.88 2.02
C VAL A 75 -5.59 11.01 2.40
N GLU A 76 -6.08 12.08 3.02
CA GLU A 76 -5.25 13.20 3.50
C GLU A 76 -4.19 12.73 4.51
N ARG A 77 -4.58 11.88 5.47
CA ARG A 77 -3.67 11.31 6.47
C ARG A 77 -2.55 10.51 5.81
N LEU A 78 -2.86 9.64 4.85
CA LEU A 78 -1.89 8.82 4.11
C LEU A 78 -0.96 9.67 3.24
N GLN A 79 -1.48 10.71 2.60
CA GLN A 79 -0.68 11.67 1.84
C GLN A 79 0.34 12.39 2.75
N LYS A 80 -0.10 12.88 3.92
CA LYS A 80 0.79 13.49 4.91
C LYS A 80 1.84 12.50 5.43
N GLN A 81 1.45 11.25 5.67
CA GLN A 81 2.35 10.19 6.09
C GLN A 81 3.44 9.93 5.03
N HIS A 82 3.07 9.84 3.74
CA HIS A 82 4.04 9.75 2.66
C HIS A 82 5.02 10.92 2.66
N CYS A 83 4.53 12.17 2.72
CA CYS A 83 5.40 13.35 2.78
C CYS A 83 6.36 13.32 3.98
N PHE A 84 5.88 12.86 5.14
CA PHE A 84 6.69 12.71 6.35
C PHE A 84 7.83 11.69 6.16
N PHE A 85 7.52 10.46 5.77
CA PHE A 85 8.54 9.43 5.57
C PHE A 85 9.49 9.78 4.44
N LYS A 86 9.01 10.38 3.34
CA LYS A 86 9.88 10.89 2.27
C LYS A 86 10.89 11.91 2.82
N ARG A 87 10.49 12.79 3.75
CA ARG A 87 11.40 13.77 4.37
C ARG A 87 12.43 13.13 5.30
N ILE A 88 12.06 12.07 6.04
CA ILE A 88 13.02 11.27 6.83
C ILE A 88 14.05 10.63 5.90
N TRP A 89 13.58 9.98 4.84
CA TRP A 89 14.42 9.20 3.94
C TRP A 89 15.21 10.05 2.95
N GLN A 90 14.73 11.26 2.62
CA GLN A 90 15.27 12.13 1.58
C GLN A 90 15.31 11.49 0.18
N SER A 91 14.55 10.41 0.00
CA SER A 91 14.43 9.65 -1.23
C SER A 91 13.15 8.81 -1.18
N ASN A 92 12.60 8.43 -2.33
CA ASN A 92 11.45 7.53 -2.43
C ASN A 92 11.82 6.05 -2.30
N TYR A 93 13.09 5.71 -2.49
CA TYR A 93 13.62 4.34 -2.41
C TYR A 93 15.10 4.35 -2.00
N SER A 94 15.59 3.21 -1.55
CA SER A 94 17.02 2.95 -1.28
C SER A 94 17.60 1.89 -2.23
N ALA A 95 16.75 1.08 -2.89
CA ALA A 95 17.20 0.13 -3.91
C ALA A 95 17.96 0.83 -5.05
N PRO A 96 19.03 0.22 -5.60
CA PRO A 96 19.83 0.81 -6.68
C PRO A 96 19.12 0.66 -8.04
N VAL A 97 17.98 1.32 -8.19
CA VAL A 97 17.07 1.19 -9.35
C VAL A 97 17.04 2.44 -10.25
N GLU A 98 17.76 3.51 -9.90
CA GLU A 98 17.76 4.80 -10.61
C GLU A 98 17.94 4.65 -12.14
N GLU A 99 18.99 3.95 -12.58
CA GLU A 99 19.27 3.76 -14.01
C GLU A 99 18.16 2.95 -14.70
N LYS A 100 17.64 1.91 -14.04
CA LYS A 100 16.52 1.11 -14.57
C LYS A 100 15.25 1.94 -14.71
N LEU A 101 14.94 2.77 -13.71
CA LEU A 101 13.77 3.65 -13.74
C LEU A 101 13.88 4.68 -14.87
N ARG A 102 15.06 5.23 -15.12
CA ARG A 102 15.30 6.15 -16.24
C ARG A 102 15.20 5.48 -17.61
N ALA A 103 15.60 4.21 -17.70
CA ALA A 103 15.56 3.43 -18.93
C ALA A 103 14.20 2.79 -19.26
N GLY A 104 13.24 2.86 -18.32
CA GLY A 104 11.89 2.31 -18.49
C GLY A 104 11.70 0.96 -17.80
N ALA A 105 11.49 1.01 -16.49
CA ALA A 105 11.20 -0.14 -15.64
C ALA A 105 9.69 -0.40 -15.51
N LYS A 106 9.33 -1.64 -15.16
CA LYS A 106 8.01 -1.99 -14.62
C LYS A 106 8.07 -2.00 -13.10
N VAL A 107 7.28 -1.15 -12.46
CA VAL A 107 7.29 -0.95 -11.00
C VAL A 107 5.94 -1.33 -10.40
N LEU A 108 5.97 -2.05 -9.27
CA LEU A 108 4.78 -2.38 -8.48
C LEU A 108 4.87 -1.76 -7.08
N ASP A 109 3.83 -1.05 -6.67
CA ASP A 109 3.64 -0.51 -5.31
C ASP A 109 2.51 -1.29 -4.63
N ILE A 110 2.84 -2.12 -3.64
CA ILE A 110 1.90 -3.01 -2.94
C ILE A 110 1.45 -2.32 -1.65
N GLY A 111 0.13 -2.26 -1.44
CA GLY A 111 -0.47 -1.44 -0.39
C GLY A 111 -0.34 0.05 -0.70
N CYS A 112 -0.62 0.44 -1.95
CA CYS A 112 -0.36 1.80 -2.43
C CYS A 112 -1.28 2.87 -1.79
N GLY A 113 -2.35 2.47 -1.09
CA GLY A 113 -3.34 3.37 -0.50
C GLY A 113 -3.93 4.32 -1.54
N PRO A 114 -3.83 5.66 -1.36
CA PRO A 114 -4.30 6.63 -2.35
C PRO A 114 -3.40 6.73 -3.60
N GLY A 115 -2.27 6.02 -3.63
CA GLY A 115 -1.34 6.00 -4.75
C GLY A 115 -0.30 7.12 -4.75
N THR A 116 -0.16 7.88 -3.65
CA THR A 116 0.73 9.08 -3.60
C THR A 116 2.16 8.78 -4.02
N TRP A 117 2.76 7.71 -3.49
CA TRP A 117 4.11 7.29 -3.89
C TRP A 117 4.15 6.84 -5.35
N THR A 118 3.16 6.05 -5.79
CA THR A 118 3.05 5.56 -7.17
C THR A 118 3.03 6.71 -8.18
N ILE A 119 2.21 7.73 -7.91
CA ILE A 119 2.00 8.90 -8.79
C ILE A 119 3.28 9.74 -8.85
N GLU A 120 3.85 10.06 -7.70
CA GLU A 120 5.04 10.90 -7.62
C GLU A 120 6.25 10.27 -8.35
N MET A 121 6.38 8.95 -8.24
CA MET A 121 7.39 8.21 -9.00
C MET A 121 7.11 8.20 -10.49
N ALA A 122 5.84 8.06 -10.90
CA ALA A 122 5.45 8.06 -12.31
C ALA A 122 5.65 9.40 -13.01
N GLU A 123 5.45 10.51 -12.29
CA GLU A 123 5.76 11.86 -12.75
C GLU A 123 7.28 12.08 -12.90
N THR A 124 8.08 11.47 -12.02
CA THR A 124 9.55 11.59 -12.06
C THR A 124 10.19 10.74 -13.16
N TYR A 125 9.65 9.54 -13.41
CA TYR A 125 10.20 8.54 -14.33
C TYR A 125 9.21 8.19 -15.44
N GLU A 126 8.99 9.14 -16.36
CA GLU A 126 7.99 9.02 -17.43
C GLU A 126 8.19 7.82 -18.38
N GLN A 127 9.42 7.31 -18.51
CA GLN A 127 9.71 6.10 -19.30
C GLN A 127 9.30 4.80 -18.60
N SER A 128 9.16 4.83 -17.27
CA SER A 128 8.75 3.68 -16.47
C SER A 128 7.24 3.59 -16.38
N THR A 129 6.74 2.37 -16.15
CA THR A 129 5.32 2.10 -15.91
C THR A 129 5.12 1.65 -14.47
N PHE A 130 4.07 2.17 -13.86
CA PHE A 130 3.78 2.01 -12.44
C PHE A 130 2.43 1.35 -12.25
N THR A 131 2.39 0.32 -11.43
CA THR A 131 1.15 -0.31 -10.99
C THR A 131 1.03 -0.18 -9.48
N GLY A 132 -0.04 0.44 -8.99
CA GLY A 132 -0.39 0.46 -7.58
C GLY A 132 -1.44 -0.62 -7.29
N VAL A 133 -1.20 -1.44 -6.26
CA VAL A 133 -2.15 -2.45 -5.78
C VAL A 133 -2.53 -2.14 -4.35
N ASP A 134 -3.82 -2.16 -4.05
CA ASP A 134 -4.31 -2.12 -2.67
C ASP A 134 -5.55 -3.01 -2.51
N TYR A 135 -5.76 -3.55 -1.32
CA TYR A 135 -6.98 -4.27 -0.99
C TYR A 135 -8.19 -3.32 -0.94
N VAL A 136 -7.95 -2.05 -0.54
CA VAL A 136 -8.94 -1.01 -0.40
C VAL A 136 -8.65 0.09 -1.42
N PRO A 137 -9.56 0.35 -2.38
CA PRO A 137 -9.29 1.26 -3.49
C PRO A 137 -9.48 2.71 -3.04
N LEU A 138 -8.48 3.26 -2.33
CA LEU A 138 -8.44 4.66 -1.91
C LEU A 138 -7.90 5.59 -3.01
N PHE A 139 -7.32 5.03 -4.06
CA PHE A 139 -6.84 5.76 -5.24
C PHE A 139 -7.99 6.28 -6.10
N SER A 140 -7.78 7.41 -6.77
CA SER A 140 -8.76 7.95 -7.71
C SER A 140 -8.79 7.13 -9.00
N GLN A 141 -9.98 6.67 -9.40
CA GLN A 141 -10.19 6.02 -10.69
C GLN A 141 -10.22 7.01 -11.87
N GLU A 142 -10.30 8.31 -11.60
CA GLU A 142 -10.38 9.37 -12.60
C GLU A 142 -8.99 9.93 -12.96
N MET A 143 -7.92 9.36 -12.39
CA MET A 143 -6.55 9.80 -12.64
C MET A 143 -6.02 9.26 -13.96
N GLU A 144 -5.67 10.16 -14.87
CA GLU A 144 -5.22 9.83 -16.24
C GLU A 144 -3.71 10.07 -16.42
N LEU A 145 -2.87 9.39 -15.64
CA LEU A 145 -1.44 9.28 -15.99
C LEU A 145 -1.24 8.07 -16.92
N ALA A 146 -0.74 8.32 -18.13
CA ALA A 146 -0.62 7.29 -19.17
C ALA A 146 0.27 6.10 -18.76
N ASN A 147 1.21 6.32 -17.84
CA ASN A 147 2.13 5.31 -17.32
C ASN A 147 1.74 4.75 -15.95
N VAL A 148 0.54 5.04 -15.42
CA VAL A 148 0.05 4.54 -14.13
C VAL A 148 -1.19 3.67 -14.30
N LYS A 149 -1.25 2.57 -13.54
CA LYS A 149 -2.45 1.75 -13.38
C LYS A 149 -2.69 1.43 -11.92
N PHE A 150 -3.94 1.38 -11.50
CA PHE A 150 -4.32 0.92 -10.16
C PHE A 150 -5.18 -0.34 -10.25
N LEU A 151 -4.96 -1.25 -9.30
CA LEU A 151 -5.67 -2.51 -9.20
C LEU A 151 -6.11 -2.75 -7.75
N GLN A 152 -7.39 -3.03 -7.56
CA GLN A 152 -7.87 -3.54 -6.28
C GLN A 152 -7.59 -5.04 -6.21
N ALA A 153 -6.69 -5.46 -5.32
CA ALA A 153 -6.38 -6.87 -5.10
C ALA A 153 -5.81 -7.10 -3.69
N ASN A 154 -6.00 -8.32 -3.18
CA ASN A 154 -5.43 -8.76 -1.92
C ASN A 154 -4.23 -9.68 -2.21
N ILE A 155 -3.03 -9.27 -1.81
CA ILE A 155 -1.82 -10.08 -2.00
C ILE A 155 -1.92 -11.47 -1.35
N LEU A 156 -2.72 -11.63 -0.29
CA LEU A 156 -2.89 -12.93 0.37
C LEU A 156 -3.66 -13.96 -0.47
N ASP A 157 -4.35 -13.50 -1.52
CA ASP A 157 -5.07 -14.33 -2.49
C ASP A 157 -4.23 -14.58 -3.76
N GLY A 158 -3.03 -14.01 -3.83
CA GLY A 158 -2.21 -13.93 -5.04
C GLY A 158 -2.60 -12.74 -5.92
N LEU A 159 -1.62 -12.20 -6.64
CA LEU A 159 -1.80 -11.07 -7.55
C LEU A 159 -1.91 -11.57 -9.00
N PRO A 160 -2.74 -10.93 -9.84
CA PRO A 160 -3.01 -11.38 -11.21
C PRO A 160 -1.90 -10.97 -12.19
N PHE A 161 -0.64 -11.16 -11.79
CA PHE A 161 0.54 -10.91 -12.60
C PHE A 161 1.24 -12.22 -12.90
N LEU A 162 1.84 -12.29 -14.09
CA LEU A 162 2.69 -13.41 -14.46
C LEU A 162 3.97 -13.41 -13.61
N GLU A 163 4.64 -14.54 -13.55
CA GLU A 163 6.00 -14.58 -12.99
C GLU A 163 6.92 -13.60 -13.71
N ASP A 164 7.93 -13.10 -13.00
CA ASP A 164 8.98 -12.25 -13.57
C ASP A 164 8.45 -11.03 -14.33
N SER A 165 7.45 -10.36 -13.77
CA SER A 165 6.77 -9.22 -14.41
C SER A 165 7.39 -7.86 -14.08
N PHE A 166 7.95 -7.68 -12.88
CA PHE A 166 8.37 -6.37 -12.37
C PHE A 166 9.88 -6.26 -12.14
N ASP A 167 10.45 -5.13 -12.51
CA ASP A 167 11.87 -4.80 -12.30
C ASP A 167 12.13 -4.29 -10.87
N PHE A 168 11.13 -3.64 -10.28
CA PHE A 168 11.16 -3.13 -8.92
C PHE A 168 9.79 -3.28 -8.25
N ILE A 169 9.79 -3.85 -7.05
CA ILE A 169 8.59 -3.97 -6.21
C ILE A 169 8.84 -3.30 -4.88
N ARG A 170 7.90 -2.46 -4.46
CA ARG A 170 7.89 -1.80 -3.17
C ARG A 170 6.69 -2.22 -2.34
N MET A 171 6.89 -2.35 -1.04
CA MET A 171 5.81 -2.41 -0.05
C MET A 171 6.17 -1.52 1.15
N GLY A 172 5.26 -0.68 1.62
CA GLY A 172 5.56 0.28 2.68
C GLY A 172 4.47 0.43 3.73
N LEU A 173 4.85 0.47 5.01
CA LEU A 173 3.97 0.72 6.17
C LEU A 173 2.81 -0.29 6.31
N LEU A 174 3.06 -1.56 5.97
CA LEU A 174 2.10 -2.65 6.06
C LEU A 174 2.38 -3.62 7.22
N VAL A 175 3.23 -3.24 8.19
CA VAL A 175 3.54 -4.06 9.39
C VAL A 175 2.31 -4.65 10.10
N THR A 176 1.16 -3.95 10.07
CA THR A 176 -0.09 -4.40 10.73
C THR A 176 -1.08 -5.12 9.81
N ALA A 177 -0.76 -5.27 8.53
CA ALA A 177 -1.64 -5.87 7.53
C ALA A 177 -1.54 -7.41 7.51
N PHE A 178 -0.42 -7.97 7.98
CA PHE A 178 -0.13 -9.40 7.90
C PHE A 178 0.33 -9.93 9.25
N ASN A 179 -0.04 -11.18 9.56
CA ASN A 179 0.65 -11.92 10.60
C ASN A 179 1.98 -12.48 10.07
N ALA A 180 2.83 -12.96 10.99
CA ALA A 180 4.14 -13.53 10.67
C ALA A 180 4.05 -14.62 9.58
N THR A 181 3.21 -15.61 9.81
CA THR A 181 2.99 -16.75 8.90
C THR A 181 2.58 -16.29 7.50
N GLU A 182 1.65 -15.35 7.39
CA GLU A 182 1.18 -14.83 6.10
C GLU A 182 2.27 -14.07 5.36
N LEU A 183 3.06 -13.26 6.06
CA LEU A 183 4.17 -12.55 5.44
C LEU A 183 5.17 -13.55 4.81
N LYS A 184 5.55 -14.57 5.59
CA LYS A 184 6.54 -15.57 5.20
C LYS A 184 6.03 -16.54 4.13
N GLU A 185 4.79 -17.02 4.25
CA GLU A 185 4.28 -18.14 3.44
C GLU A 185 3.45 -17.67 2.24
N LYS A 186 2.97 -16.43 2.22
CA LYS A 186 2.12 -15.91 1.14
C LYS A 186 2.71 -14.68 0.48
N VAL A 187 2.99 -13.64 1.27
CA VAL A 187 3.39 -12.33 0.74
C VAL A 187 4.78 -12.37 0.09
N ILE A 188 5.79 -12.84 0.81
CA ILE A 188 7.16 -12.91 0.28
C ILE A 188 7.25 -13.85 -0.93
N PRO A 189 6.70 -15.08 -0.90
CA PRO A 189 6.69 -15.95 -2.07
C PRO A 189 6.01 -15.31 -3.30
N GLU A 190 4.90 -14.59 -3.09
CA GLU A 190 4.20 -13.90 -4.18
C GLU A 190 5.01 -12.74 -4.76
N ILE A 191 5.59 -11.89 -3.92
CA ILE A 191 6.50 -10.81 -4.35
C ILE A 191 7.68 -11.40 -5.13
N VAL A 192 8.33 -12.45 -4.61
CA VAL A 192 9.44 -13.12 -5.28
C VAL A 192 9.04 -13.73 -6.62
N ARG A 193 7.83 -14.31 -6.72
CA ARG A 193 7.31 -14.89 -7.96
C ARG A 193 7.22 -13.84 -9.07
N ILE A 194 6.69 -12.65 -8.76
CA ILE A 194 6.41 -11.62 -9.76
C ILE A 194 7.58 -10.63 -9.98
N THR A 195 8.60 -10.61 -9.12
CA THR A 195 9.86 -9.89 -9.38
C THR A 195 10.67 -10.63 -10.45
N LYS A 196 11.21 -9.91 -11.44
CA LYS A 196 12.13 -10.45 -12.46
C LYS A 196 13.43 -10.96 -11.84
N PRO A 197 14.14 -11.93 -12.46
CA PRO A 197 15.51 -12.24 -12.09
C PRO A 197 16.39 -10.99 -12.16
N GLY A 198 17.15 -10.71 -11.10
CA GLY A 198 17.91 -9.47 -10.96
C GLY A 198 17.08 -8.22 -10.65
N GLY A 199 15.76 -8.36 -10.49
CA GLY A 199 14.85 -7.31 -10.03
C GLY A 199 14.96 -7.07 -8.53
N TRP A 200 14.50 -5.90 -8.10
CA TRP A 200 14.63 -5.41 -6.73
C TRP A 200 13.32 -5.46 -5.96
N ILE A 201 13.42 -5.73 -4.67
CA ILE A 201 12.30 -5.72 -3.72
C ILE A 201 12.71 -4.80 -2.58
N GLU A 202 11.85 -3.86 -2.23
CA GLU A 202 12.05 -2.95 -1.10
C GLU A 202 10.86 -2.95 -0.15
N PHE A 203 11.15 -3.16 1.13
CA PHE A 203 10.22 -2.94 2.22
C PHE A 203 10.61 -1.67 2.96
N MET A 204 9.66 -0.79 3.26
CA MET A 204 9.89 0.35 4.16
C MET A 204 8.90 0.29 5.32
N GLU A 205 9.40 0.14 6.54
CA GLU A 205 8.56 0.00 7.73
C GLU A 205 8.98 0.96 8.84
N SER A 206 8.12 1.11 9.85
CA SER A 206 8.37 1.91 11.04
C SER A 206 8.13 1.08 12.28
N ASP A 207 8.96 1.28 13.30
CA ASP A 207 8.72 0.72 14.61
C ASP A 207 7.39 1.22 15.18
N ILE A 208 6.73 0.33 15.91
CA ILE A 208 5.53 0.64 16.71
C ILE A 208 5.92 1.03 18.14
N GLN A 209 7.14 0.70 18.56
CA GLN A 209 7.71 1.04 19.85
C GLN A 209 8.53 2.33 19.77
N TYR A 210 8.53 3.08 20.86
CA TYR A 210 9.29 4.32 20.96
C TYR A 210 10.46 4.17 21.94
N TYR A 211 11.52 4.94 21.69
CA TYR A 211 12.64 5.13 22.60
C TYR A 211 12.40 6.37 23.44
N ASN A 212 12.73 6.31 24.73
CA ASN A 212 12.49 7.38 25.70
C ASN A 212 11.01 7.84 25.73
N GLU A 213 10.06 6.90 25.69
CA GLU A 213 8.65 7.21 25.88
C GLU A 213 8.32 7.50 27.36
N GLY A 214 7.32 8.34 27.61
CA GLY A 214 6.77 8.52 28.95
C GLY A 214 5.85 7.36 29.35
N SER A 215 5.49 7.30 30.63
CA SER A 215 4.71 6.18 31.17
C SER A 215 3.32 6.07 30.55
N THR A 216 2.73 7.19 30.11
CA THR A 216 1.42 7.21 29.44
C THR A 216 1.53 6.65 28.03
N THR A 217 2.52 7.10 27.28
CA THR A 217 2.82 6.59 25.94
C THR A 217 3.17 5.10 25.99
N ALA A 218 4.00 4.69 26.96
CA ALA A 218 4.34 3.29 27.21
C ALA A 218 3.10 2.43 27.48
N ARG A 219 2.10 2.96 28.18
CA ARG A 219 0.83 2.24 28.41
C ARG A 219 0.08 2.00 27.09
N LEU A 220 0.05 2.98 26.19
CA LEU A 220 -0.58 2.84 24.86
C LEU A 220 0.19 1.87 23.97
N THR A 221 1.52 1.98 23.88
CA THR A 221 2.37 1.11 23.06
C THR A 221 2.37 -0.33 23.55
N ASN A 222 2.38 -0.57 24.87
CA ASN A 222 2.28 -1.91 25.43
C ASN A 222 0.91 -2.56 25.16
N ALA A 223 -0.17 -1.78 25.26
CA ALA A 223 -1.51 -2.27 24.92
C ALA A 223 -1.60 -2.64 23.44
N LEU A 224 -1.06 -1.79 22.57
CA LEU A 224 -1.01 -2.03 21.13
C LEU A 224 -0.16 -3.25 20.79
N SER A 225 1.03 -3.36 21.37
CA SER A 225 1.92 -4.52 21.23
C SER A 225 1.24 -5.81 21.64
N SER A 226 0.61 -5.83 22.82
CA SER A 226 -0.14 -6.99 23.31
C SER A 226 -1.30 -7.36 22.38
N PHE A 227 -2.02 -6.35 21.87
CA PHE A 227 -3.08 -6.56 20.91
C PHE A 227 -2.55 -7.19 19.62
N MET A 228 -1.49 -6.64 19.03
CA MET A 228 -0.84 -7.16 17.83
C MET A 228 -0.32 -8.59 18.02
N LYS A 229 0.35 -8.87 19.15
CA LYS A 229 0.84 -10.20 19.50
C LYS A 229 -0.29 -11.23 19.58
N SER A 230 -1.42 -10.85 20.17
CA SER A 230 -2.61 -11.72 20.26
C SER A 230 -3.19 -12.11 18.89
N LYS A 231 -2.78 -11.40 17.84
CA LYS A 231 -3.21 -11.57 16.45
C LYS A 231 -2.11 -12.16 15.56
N GLY A 232 -0.96 -12.52 16.14
CA GLY A 232 0.19 -13.08 15.42
C GLY A 232 0.95 -12.07 14.56
N ILE A 233 0.72 -10.77 14.76
CA ILE A 233 1.43 -9.69 14.05
C ILE A 233 2.85 -9.56 14.62
N LEU A 234 3.77 -9.11 13.78
CA LEU A 234 5.21 -9.03 14.04
C LEU A 234 5.58 -7.93 15.05
N GLU A 235 6.49 -8.27 15.98
CA GLU A 235 7.04 -7.33 16.96
C GLU A 235 8.45 -6.83 16.58
N SER A 236 9.29 -7.65 15.93
CA SER A 236 10.67 -7.27 15.54
C SER A 236 10.83 -7.25 14.03
N LEU A 237 10.50 -6.10 13.43
CA LEU A 237 10.61 -5.86 12.00
C LEU A 237 12.03 -6.02 11.46
N ASN A 238 12.99 -5.45 12.17
CA ASN A 238 14.41 -5.40 11.82
C ASN A 238 15.08 -6.77 11.72
N SER A 239 14.51 -7.81 12.34
CA SER A 239 14.97 -9.18 12.16
C SER A 239 14.05 -9.96 11.22
N TYR A 240 12.73 -9.82 11.38
CA TYR A 240 11.79 -10.73 10.75
C TYR A 240 11.69 -10.56 9.22
N ILE A 241 11.64 -9.33 8.71
CA ILE A 241 11.53 -9.10 7.26
C ILE A 241 12.81 -9.60 6.55
N PRO A 242 14.03 -9.19 6.97
CA PRO A 242 15.26 -9.73 6.40
C PRO A 242 15.34 -11.25 6.47
N GLN A 243 15.08 -11.86 7.62
CA GLN A 243 15.13 -13.32 7.78
C GLN A 243 14.13 -14.04 6.89
N SER A 244 12.93 -13.48 6.72
CA SER A 244 11.91 -14.08 5.85
C SER A 244 12.30 -13.97 4.37
N LEU A 245 12.94 -12.86 3.97
CA LEU A 245 13.50 -12.71 2.62
C LEU A 245 14.67 -13.67 2.39
N GLU A 246 15.61 -13.77 3.34
CA GLU A 246 16.75 -14.70 3.27
C GLU A 246 16.32 -16.16 3.32
N GLY A 247 15.19 -16.47 3.94
CA GLY A 247 14.61 -17.81 3.93
C GLY A 247 14.13 -18.26 2.54
N ASN A 248 13.94 -17.33 1.60
CA ASN A 248 13.59 -17.66 0.23
C ASN A 248 14.84 -17.99 -0.61
N GLU A 249 14.86 -19.16 -1.25
CA GLU A 249 16.00 -19.64 -2.04
C GLU A 249 16.31 -18.80 -3.28
N LYS A 250 15.33 -18.04 -3.80
CA LYS A 250 15.47 -17.20 -4.99
C LYS A 250 15.94 -15.78 -4.66
N ILE A 251 16.20 -15.46 -3.39
CA ILE A 251 16.70 -14.15 -2.94
C ILE A 251 18.20 -14.23 -2.67
N GLN A 252 18.93 -13.22 -3.14
CA GLN A 252 20.35 -13.06 -2.80
C GLN A 252 20.52 -12.88 -1.29
N LYS A 253 21.55 -13.50 -0.70
CA LYS A 253 21.85 -13.37 0.72
C LYS A 253 22.45 -11.99 1.03
N GLY A 254 22.32 -11.54 2.27
CA GLY A 254 22.83 -10.24 2.70
C GLY A 254 21.85 -9.12 2.36
N ILE A 255 20.65 -9.18 2.96
CA ILE A 255 19.62 -8.15 2.76
C ILE A 255 20.17 -6.80 3.24
N GLN A 256 20.23 -5.83 2.32
CA GLN A 256 20.64 -4.47 2.67
C GLN A 256 19.59 -3.88 3.60
N THR A 257 20.05 -3.49 4.78
CA THR A 257 19.20 -2.92 5.84
C THR A 257 19.69 -1.52 6.16
N GLU A 258 18.82 -0.55 5.95
CA GLU A 258 19.06 0.84 6.35
C GLU A 258 18.12 1.21 7.50
N GLU A 259 18.65 1.98 8.45
CA GLU A 259 17.93 2.48 9.61
C GLU A 259 18.00 4.00 9.64
N LYS A 260 16.89 4.66 9.96
CA LYS A 260 16.89 6.07 10.35
C LYS A 260 16.17 6.25 11.68
N THR A 261 16.80 6.99 12.59
CA THR A 261 16.14 7.45 13.81
C THR A 261 15.35 8.73 13.52
N CYS A 262 14.09 8.75 13.93
CA CYS A 262 13.22 9.93 13.86
C CYS A 262 12.90 10.44 15.26
N PHE A 263 13.23 11.70 15.52
CA PHE A 263 12.95 12.36 16.79
C PHE A 263 11.54 12.97 16.79
N VAL A 264 10.82 12.82 17.90
CA VAL A 264 9.41 13.20 18.02
C VAL A 264 9.27 14.39 18.96
N GLY A 265 8.68 15.48 18.48
CA GLY A 265 8.44 16.70 19.25
C GLY A 265 8.95 17.96 18.57
N LYS A 266 8.38 19.11 18.93
CA LYS A 266 8.77 20.44 18.43
C LYS A 266 10.24 20.74 18.67
N TRP A 267 10.81 20.19 19.74
CA TRP A 267 12.23 20.31 20.04
C TRP A 267 13.15 19.76 18.93
N ALA A 268 12.66 18.84 18.09
CA ALA A 268 13.41 18.28 16.97
C ALA A 268 13.12 19.00 15.63
N GLY A 269 12.64 20.25 15.69
CA GLY A 269 12.37 21.07 14.51
C GLY A 269 11.13 20.60 13.74
N ASP A 270 11.05 20.96 12.46
CA ASP A 270 9.84 20.72 11.66
C ASP A 270 9.56 19.24 11.42
N LEU A 271 10.60 18.41 11.26
CA LEU A 271 10.42 16.96 11.12
C LEU A 271 9.84 16.35 12.40
N GLY A 272 10.26 16.84 13.57
CA GLY A 272 9.70 16.40 14.85
C GLY A 272 8.25 16.84 15.07
N LYS A 273 7.84 18.00 14.53
CA LYS A 273 6.42 18.42 14.51
C LYS A 273 5.58 17.50 13.63
N MET A 274 6.08 17.17 12.44
CA MET A 274 5.41 16.22 11.54
C MET A 274 5.26 14.84 12.19
N ALA A 275 6.28 14.38 12.93
CA ALA A 275 6.22 13.13 13.68
C ALA A 275 5.12 13.13 14.75
N VAL A 276 4.95 14.24 15.48
CA VAL A 276 3.84 14.37 16.46
C VAL A 276 2.49 14.26 15.77
N GLU A 277 2.30 14.94 14.63
CA GLU A 277 1.05 14.87 13.87
C GLU A 277 0.76 13.46 13.33
N ASP A 278 1.74 12.82 12.69
CA ASP A 278 1.58 11.47 12.13
C ASP A 278 1.25 10.44 13.22
N ILE A 279 1.99 10.46 14.34
CA ILE A 279 1.77 9.53 15.46
C ILE A 279 0.41 9.79 16.14
N ALA A 280 0.03 11.04 16.40
CA ALA A 280 -1.26 11.37 17.00
C ALA A 280 -2.43 10.95 16.10
N ASN A 281 -2.31 11.12 14.79
CA ASN A 281 -3.27 10.62 13.82
C ASN A 281 -3.34 9.09 13.82
N GLY A 282 -2.20 8.41 13.95
CA GLY A 282 -2.12 6.96 14.13
C GLY A 282 -2.86 6.49 15.39
N TRP A 283 -2.63 7.12 16.54
CA TRP A 283 -3.34 6.82 17.79
C TRP A 283 -4.85 7.06 17.67
N THR A 284 -5.25 8.13 16.99
CA THR A 284 -6.67 8.42 16.73
C THR A 284 -7.30 7.33 15.86
N ALA A 285 -6.59 6.88 14.82
CA ALA A 285 -7.08 5.85 13.89
C ALA A 285 -7.32 4.49 14.56
N ILE A 286 -6.59 4.14 15.63
CA ILE A 286 -6.73 2.85 16.33
C ILE A 286 -7.52 2.94 17.64
N LYS A 287 -8.15 4.09 17.92
CA LYS A 287 -8.85 4.35 19.19
C LYS A 287 -9.90 3.31 19.54
N ALA A 288 -10.87 3.05 18.66
CA ALA A 288 -11.98 2.14 18.94
C ALA A 288 -11.54 0.70 19.28
N PRO A 289 -10.70 0.03 18.47
CA PRO A 289 -10.23 -1.32 18.77
C PRO A 289 -9.34 -1.36 20.02
N LEU A 290 -8.47 -0.36 20.22
CA LEU A 290 -7.53 -0.36 21.33
C LEU A 290 -8.21 -0.01 22.66
N SER A 291 -9.10 1.00 22.70
CA SER A 291 -9.89 1.32 23.89
C SER A 291 -10.75 0.14 24.35
N LYS A 292 -11.36 -0.61 23.41
CA LYS A 292 -12.09 -1.84 23.70
C LYS A 292 -11.18 -2.92 24.29
N ALA A 293 -10.00 -3.15 23.69
CA ALA A 293 -9.03 -4.12 24.19
C ALA A 293 -8.52 -3.75 25.60
N MET A 294 -8.35 -2.45 25.88
CA MET A 294 -7.95 -1.91 27.17
C MET A 294 -9.10 -1.83 28.19
N LYS A 295 -10.34 -2.16 27.81
CA LYS A 295 -11.56 -1.97 28.62
C LYS A 295 -11.69 -0.53 29.15
N MET A 296 -11.36 0.43 28.30
CA MET A 296 -11.23 1.85 28.62
C MET A 296 -12.36 2.66 27.98
N LYS A 297 -12.79 3.75 28.62
CA LYS A 297 -13.76 4.66 28.02
C LYS A 297 -13.10 5.51 26.93
N SER A 298 -13.90 5.90 25.93
CA SER A 298 -13.45 6.74 24.81
C SER A 298 -12.75 8.03 25.24
N GLN A 299 -13.26 8.70 26.28
CA GLN A 299 -12.67 9.93 26.83
C GLN A 299 -11.33 9.68 27.53
N GLU A 300 -11.22 8.60 28.31
CA GLU A 300 -9.97 8.24 28.98
C GLU A 300 -8.86 7.98 27.96
N TYR A 301 -9.19 7.37 26.82
CA TYR A 301 -8.23 7.18 25.73
C TYR A 301 -7.75 8.51 25.13
N ASP A 302 -8.65 9.47 24.90
CA ASP A 302 -8.29 10.78 24.37
C ASP A 302 -7.32 11.53 25.30
N GLU A 303 -7.51 11.38 26.61
CA GLU A 303 -6.62 11.96 27.62
C GLU A 303 -5.21 11.35 27.57
N LEU A 304 -5.09 10.04 27.27
CA LEU A 304 -3.77 9.42 27.06
C LEU A 304 -3.09 9.96 25.79
N VAL A 305 -3.82 10.08 24.68
CA VAL A 305 -3.27 10.64 23.42
C VAL A 305 -2.90 12.11 23.58
N ALA A 306 -3.67 12.89 24.33
CA ALA A 306 -3.32 14.28 24.63
C ALA A 306 -2.06 14.39 25.51
N THR A 307 -1.80 13.39 26.36
CA THR A 307 -0.62 13.33 27.23
C THR A 307 0.64 12.96 26.43
N PHE A 308 0.52 12.10 25.41
CA PHE A 308 1.63 11.75 24.50
C PHE A 308 2.36 12.99 23.97
N ALA A 309 1.62 14.00 23.48
CA ALA A 309 2.22 15.22 22.94
C ALA A 309 3.05 16.03 23.96
N LYS A 310 2.80 15.85 25.26
CA LYS A 310 3.61 16.47 26.33
C LYS A 310 4.84 15.61 26.65
N GLU A 311 4.67 14.30 26.75
CA GLU A 311 5.74 13.36 27.07
C GLU A 311 6.86 13.38 26.03
N VAL A 312 6.51 13.44 24.74
CA VAL A 312 7.52 13.50 23.65
C VAL A 312 8.41 14.73 23.73
N GLU A 313 7.88 15.86 24.22
CA GLU A 313 8.65 17.10 24.40
C GLU A 313 9.63 17.00 25.57
N GLN A 314 9.19 16.37 26.66
CA GLN A 314 9.96 16.23 27.90
C GLN A 314 11.04 15.17 27.77
N ASN A 315 10.68 14.00 27.26
CA ASN A 315 11.53 12.81 27.31
C ASN A 315 12.43 12.66 26.08
N LYS A 316 12.28 13.54 25.09
CA LYS A 316 13.05 13.49 23.83
C LYS A 316 12.88 12.14 23.13
N THR A 317 11.61 11.77 22.96
CA THR A 317 11.19 10.49 22.38
C THR A 317 11.64 10.37 20.92
N SER A 318 11.96 9.15 20.50
CA SER A 318 12.26 8.83 19.10
C SER A 318 11.69 7.47 18.70
N PHE A 319 11.65 7.18 17.40
CA PHE A 319 11.41 5.84 16.85
C PHE A 319 12.38 5.57 15.71
N LYS A 320 12.43 4.33 15.22
CA LYS A 320 13.20 3.99 14.03
C LYS A 320 12.29 3.62 12.87
N THR A 321 12.76 3.96 11.68
CA THR A 321 12.21 3.48 10.41
C THR A 321 13.30 2.73 9.66
N TRP A 322 12.88 1.71 8.93
CA TRP A 322 13.74 0.76 8.27
C TRP A 322 13.43 0.67 6.79
N ARG A 323 14.47 0.47 5.98
CA ARG A 323 14.35 -0.02 4.62
C ARG A 323 15.12 -1.32 4.49
N PHE A 324 14.45 -2.32 3.94
CA PHE A 324 15.04 -3.63 3.64
C PHE A 324 15.01 -3.81 2.13
N VAL A 325 16.19 -3.92 1.53
CA VAL A 325 16.39 -4.04 0.09
C VAL A 325 16.94 -5.41 -0.22
N ALA A 326 16.24 -6.12 -1.10
CA ALA A 326 16.61 -7.45 -1.57
C ALA A 326 16.64 -7.48 -3.10
N GLN A 327 17.48 -8.35 -3.65
CA GLN A 327 17.51 -8.63 -5.08
C GLN A 327 17.15 -10.10 -5.31
N LYS A 328 16.25 -10.35 -6.27
CA LYS A 328 16.02 -11.71 -6.76
C LYS A 328 17.27 -12.17 -7.51
N ILE A 329 17.71 -13.41 -7.27
CA ILE A 329 18.86 -14.01 -7.96
C ILE A 329 18.64 -13.89 -9.48
N GLY A 330 19.63 -13.35 -10.19
CA GLY A 330 19.59 -13.26 -11.64
C GLY A 330 19.57 -14.65 -12.27
N SER A 331 19.04 -14.78 -13.48
CA SER A 331 19.25 -15.97 -14.27
C SER A 331 20.75 -16.10 -14.52
N THR A 332 21.40 -17.09 -13.90
CA THR A 332 22.73 -17.50 -14.35
C THR A 332 22.53 -18.01 -15.77
N THR A 333 23.01 -17.26 -16.77
CA THR A 333 23.26 -17.86 -18.08
C THR A 333 24.22 -19.01 -17.80
N SER A 334 23.74 -20.25 -17.93
CA SER A 334 24.60 -21.39 -17.77
C SER A 334 25.69 -21.28 -18.82
N ILE A 335 26.95 -21.55 -18.45
CA ILE A 335 28.07 -21.61 -19.41
C ILE A 335 27.76 -22.63 -20.53
N SER A 336 26.84 -23.58 -20.30
CA SER A 336 26.32 -24.50 -21.34
C SER A 336 25.63 -23.82 -22.52
N ASP A 337 24.99 -22.67 -22.29
CA ASP A 337 24.23 -21.95 -23.32
C ASP A 337 25.14 -21.10 -24.21
N ILE A 338 26.37 -20.82 -23.74
CA ILE A 338 27.41 -20.08 -24.48
C ILE A 338 28.20 -21.04 -25.39
N ILE A 339 28.41 -22.28 -24.94
CA ILE A 339 29.19 -23.30 -25.68
C ILE A 339 28.41 -23.87 -26.86
N THR A 340 27.07 -23.91 -26.80
CA THR A 340 26.24 -24.41 -27.91
C THR A 340 26.21 -23.47 -29.12
N THR A 341 26.49 -22.18 -28.93
CA THR A 341 26.60 -21.22 -30.04
C THR A 341 27.96 -21.14 -30.72
N THR A 342 29.01 -21.77 -30.15
CA THR A 342 30.39 -21.71 -30.69
C THR A 342 30.86 -22.98 -31.40
N THR A 343 30.03 -24.04 -31.48
CA THR A 343 30.38 -25.31 -32.14
C THR A 343 29.68 -25.58 -33.47
N THR A 344 28.95 -24.61 -34.03
CA THR A 344 28.43 -24.66 -35.40
C THR A 344 28.97 -23.50 -36.23
N SER A 345 30.19 -23.64 -36.71
CA SER A 345 30.76 -22.84 -37.81
C SER A 345 31.84 -23.63 -38.52
#